data_AF-A0A3A0FR21-F1
#
_entry.id   AF-A0A3A0FR21-F1
#
_cell.length_a   1.000
_cell.length_b   1.000
_cell.length_c   1.000
_cell.angle_alpha   90.00
_cell.angle_beta   90.00
_cell.angle_gamma   90.00
#
_symmetry.space_group_name_H-M   'P 1'
#
loop_
_entity.id
_entity.type
_entity.pdbx_description
1 polymer ?
#
loop_
_entity_poly.entity_id
_entity_poly.type
_entity_poly.pdbx_seq_one_letter_code
_entity_poly.pdbx_strand_id
1 'polypeptide(L)'
;LVAKPGFTDFAIYIYDQNGLLDFVCEKLHSRQVEYIDLSTWGYINNGFKGSAIISATFWEHDVWGPTGRFERNLLGLGAVSVERTGTRLGEDIPGDEAAGSRGIPFANDNKITLCLLGFKPSCPGQPSFP
;
A
#
# COMPACT_ATOMS: atom_id res chain seq x y z
N LEU A 1 -1.53 -13.28 -1.59
CA LEU A 1 -0.35 -12.67 -0.93
C LEU A 1 0.86 -13.56 -1.15
N VAL A 2 2.05 -12.97 -1.31
CA VAL A 2 3.28 -13.72 -1.65
C VAL A 2 3.91 -14.32 -0.40
N ALA A 3 4.14 -15.63 -0.43
CA ALA A 3 4.77 -16.38 0.67
C ALA A 3 6.27 -16.63 0.47
N LYS A 4 6.82 -16.27 -0.70
CA LYS A 4 8.24 -16.43 -1.02
C LYS A 4 9.05 -15.43 -0.16
N PRO A 5 10.15 -15.84 0.49
CA PRO A 5 11.02 -14.91 1.20
C PRO A 5 11.48 -13.76 0.32
N GLY A 6 11.71 -12.60 0.93
CA GLY A 6 12.05 -11.37 0.22
C GLY A 6 11.30 -10.15 0.75
N PHE A 7 11.28 -9.07 -0.03
CA PHE A 7 10.63 -7.82 0.34
C PHE A 7 9.92 -7.16 -0.84
N THR A 8 8.95 -6.32 -0.52
CA THR A 8 8.24 -5.43 -1.44
C THR A 8 8.29 -4.02 -0.87
N ASP A 9 8.87 -3.11 -1.64
CA ASP A 9 8.71 -1.67 -1.42
C ASP A 9 7.47 -1.19 -2.17
N PHE A 10 6.71 -0.34 -1.51
CA PHE A 10 5.48 0.20 -2.07
C PHE A 10 5.27 1.64 -1.63
N ALA A 11 4.48 2.36 -2.40
CA ALA A 11 4.03 3.69 -2.08
C ALA A 11 2.52 3.68 -1.83
N ILE A 12 2.10 4.39 -0.79
CA ILE A 12 0.72 4.69 -0.47
C ILE A 12 0.45 6.13 -0.88
N TYR A 13 -0.35 6.32 -1.91
CA TYR A 13 -0.77 7.64 -2.37
C TYR A 13 -2.12 7.99 -1.76
N ILE A 14 -2.25 9.20 -1.22
CA ILE A 14 -3.48 9.69 -0.62
C ILE A 14 -4.08 10.76 -1.52
N TYR A 15 -5.34 10.58 -1.90
CA TYR A 15 -6.07 11.52 -2.74
C TYR A 15 -7.28 12.09 -2.01
N ASP A 16 -7.53 13.38 -2.23
CA ASP A 16 -8.77 14.06 -1.87
C ASP A 16 -9.56 14.47 -3.14
N GLN A 17 -10.54 15.35 -2.99
CA GLN A 17 -11.32 15.87 -4.12
C GLN A 17 -10.50 16.77 -5.07
N ASN A 18 -9.39 17.33 -4.61
CA ASN A 18 -8.54 18.25 -5.35
C ASN A 18 -7.38 17.54 -6.07
N GLY A 19 -7.04 16.31 -5.67
CA GLY A 19 -6.04 15.48 -6.35
C GLY A 19 -5.17 14.70 -5.37
N LEU A 20 -3.93 14.43 -5.77
CA LEU A 20 -2.92 13.83 -4.90
C LEU A 20 -2.57 14.81 -3.78
N LEU A 21 -2.73 14.40 -2.53
CA LEU A 21 -2.26 15.13 -1.37
C LEU A 21 -0.78 14.86 -1.09
N ASP A 22 -0.45 13.58 -0.88
CA ASP A 22 0.91 13.16 -0.56
C ASP A 22 1.08 11.65 -0.83
N PHE A 23 2.32 11.17 -0.74
CA PHE A 23 2.66 9.75 -0.76
C PHE A 23 3.64 9.38 0.35
N VAL A 24 3.48 8.16 0.88
CA VAL A 24 4.41 7.58 1.85
C VAL A 24 4.96 6.29 1.28
N CYS A 25 6.28 6.10 1.41
CA CYS A 25 6.95 4.87 0.99
C CYS A 25 7.14 3.95 2.18
N GLU A 26 6.77 2.68 2.00
CA GLU A 26 6.84 1.65 3.02
C GLU A 26 7.46 0.36 2.46
N LYS A 27 7.89 -0.52 3.37
CA LYS A 27 8.54 -1.80 3.03
C LYS A 27 7.92 -2.96 3.80
N LEU A 28 7.41 -3.94 3.06
CA LEU A 28 6.88 -5.20 3.60
C LEU A 28 7.81 -6.37 3.28
N HIS A 29 8.10 -7.19 4.29
CA HIS A 29 8.78 -8.48 4.14
C HIS A 29 7.78 -9.60 3.84
N SER A 30 8.29 -10.78 3.50
CA SER A 30 7.45 -11.95 3.24
C SER A 30 6.50 -12.26 4.40
N ARG A 31 5.19 -12.33 4.11
CA ARG A 31 4.11 -12.57 5.09
C ARG A 31 4.04 -11.53 6.23
N GLN A 32 4.62 -10.34 6.04
CA GLN A 32 4.46 -9.23 6.98
C GLN A 32 3.12 -8.53 6.73
N VAL A 33 2.55 -7.98 7.80
CA VAL A 33 1.45 -7.01 7.75
C VAL A 33 1.93 -5.77 8.47
N GLU A 34 1.68 -4.62 7.85
CA GLU A 34 1.97 -3.31 8.42
C GLU A 34 0.67 -2.64 8.84
N TYR A 35 0.66 -2.12 10.06
CA TYR A 35 -0.47 -1.39 10.63
C TYR A 35 -0.14 0.09 10.60
N ILE A 36 -0.95 0.84 9.85
CA ILE A 36 -0.74 2.28 9.64
C ILE A 36 -1.90 3.01 10.27
N ASP A 37 -1.59 3.85 11.27
CA ASP A 37 -2.54 4.76 11.85
C ASP A 37 -2.50 6.09 11.09
N LEU A 38 -3.44 6.29 10.17
CA LEU A 38 -3.53 7.50 9.36
C LEU A 38 -3.78 8.76 10.20
N SER A 39 -4.30 8.65 11.43
CA SER A 39 -4.52 9.82 12.29
C SER A 39 -3.22 10.45 12.79
N THR A 40 -2.13 9.67 12.77
CA THR A 40 -0.79 10.17 13.09
C THR A 40 -0.19 11.00 11.95
N TRP A 41 -0.75 10.90 10.74
CA TRP A 41 -0.32 11.66 9.59
C TRP A 41 -1.02 13.01 9.64
N GLY A 42 -0.32 14.06 10.07
CA GLY A 42 -0.90 15.39 10.36
C GLY A 42 -1.63 16.10 9.21
N TYR A 43 -1.69 15.50 8.01
CA TYR A 43 -2.46 15.99 6.87
C TYR A 43 -3.75 15.18 6.61
N ILE A 44 -3.99 14.09 7.34
CA ILE A 44 -5.24 13.30 7.29
C ILE A 44 -6.02 13.55 8.58
N ASN A 45 -7.01 14.43 8.49
CA ASN A 45 -7.86 14.78 9.64
C ASN A 45 -9.02 13.79 9.82
N ASN A 46 -9.58 13.77 11.04
CA ASN A 46 -10.82 13.02 11.29
C ASN A 46 -11.94 13.48 10.35
N GLY A 47 -12.65 12.51 9.76
CA GLY A 47 -13.67 12.78 8.75
C GLY A 47 -13.12 13.02 7.34
N PHE A 48 -11.84 12.70 7.10
CA PHE A 48 -11.22 12.73 5.77
C PHE A 48 -12.07 11.95 4.75
N LYS A 49 -12.35 12.58 3.61
CA LYS A 49 -13.04 11.96 2.48
C LYS A 49 -12.10 11.91 1.29
N GLY A 50 -11.66 10.71 0.96
CA GLY A 50 -10.70 10.50 -0.10
C GLY A 50 -10.49 9.04 -0.42
N SER A 51 -9.37 8.75 -1.08
CA SER A 51 -8.99 7.38 -1.44
C SER A 51 -7.50 7.19 -1.29
N ALA A 52 -7.09 5.97 -0.95
CA ALA A 52 -5.70 5.56 -0.97
C ALA A 52 -5.45 4.62 -2.16
N ILE A 53 -4.35 4.84 -2.87
CA ILE A 53 -3.86 3.93 -3.91
C ILE A 53 -2.53 3.36 -3.42
N ILE A 54 -2.43 2.04 -3.41
CA ILE A 54 -1.24 1.33 -2.97
C ILE A 54 -0.60 0.71 -4.21
N SER A 55 0.65 1.10 -4.49
CA SER A 55 1.39 0.58 -5.63
C SER A 55 2.74 0.04 -5.19
N ALA A 56 3.06 -1.17 -5.61
CA ALA A 56 4.42 -1.66 -5.53
C ALA A 56 5.34 -0.80 -6.41
N THR A 57 6.51 -0.45 -5.90
CA THR A 57 7.50 0.38 -6.58
C THR A 57 8.78 -0.41 -6.88
N PHE A 58 9.09 -1.40 -6.04
CA PHE A 58 10.16 -2.39 -6.23
C PHE A 58 9.85 -3.64 -5.40
N TRP A 59 10.26 -4.82 -5.85
CA TRP A 59 10.09 -6.05 -5.08
C TRP A 59 11.14 -7.09 -5.46
N GLU A 60 11.51 -7.93 -4.50
CA GLU A 60 12.41 -9.06 -4.67
C GLU A 60 11.79 -10.27 -3.95
N HIS A 61 11.19 -11.15 -4.73
CA HIS A 61 10.63 -12.43 -4.31
C HIS A 61 10.94 -13.47 -5.37
N ASP A 62 12.25 -13.64 -5.64
CA ASP A 62 12.75 -14.42 -6.77
C ASP A 62 12.47 -15.90 -6.61
N VAL A 63 11.86 -16.48 -7.64
CA VAL A 63 11.66 -17.91 -7.79
C VAL A 63 12.73 -18.45 -8.73
N TRP A 64 13.52 -19.37 -8.21
CA TRP A 64 14.57 -20.08 -8.93
C TRP A 64 14.10 -21.51 -9.22
N GLY A 65 14.25 -21.93 -10.47
CA GLY A 65 13.93 -23.28 -10.88
C GLY A 65 14.95 -24.32 -10.38
N PRO A 66 14.67 -25.62 -10.54
CA PRO A 66 15.55 -26.70 -10.07
C PRO A 66 16.97 -26.65 -10.66
N THR A 67 17.14 -26.04 -11.83
CA THR A 67 18.43 -25.87 -12.51
C THR A 67 19.13 -24.56 -12.16
N GLY A 68 18.65 -23.81 -11.16
CA GLY A 68 19.19 -22.51 -10.77
C GLY A 68 18.90 -21.36 -11.75
N ARG A 69 17.99 -21.55 -12.72
CA ARG A 69 17.54 -20.46 -13.61
C ARG A 69 16.48 -19.62 -12.92
N PHE A 70 16.55 -18.30 -13.11
CA PHE A 70 15.49 -17.39 -12.68
C PHE A 70 14.20 -17.70 -13.46
N GLU A 71 13.10 -17.92 -12.76
CA GLU A 71 11.80 -18.20 -13.37
C GLU A 71 10.91 -16.96 -13.38
N ARG A 72 10.75 -16.31 -12.22
CA ARG A 72 9.88 -15.14 -12.03
C ARG A 72 10.13 -14.48 -10.69
N ASN A 73 9.74 -13.21 -10.60
CA ASN A 73 9.69 -12.45 -9.36
C ASN A 73 8.22 -12.18 -8.99
N LEU A 74 7.81 -12.60 -7.80
CA LEU A 74 6.40 -12.59 -7.38
C LEU A 74 6.03 -11.28 -6.68
N LEU A 75 4.86 -10.73 -7.01
CA LEU A 75 4.27 -9.59 -6.31
C LEU A 75 2.86 -9.93 -5.85
N GLY A 76 2.50 -9.47 -4.66
CA GLY A 76 1.13 -9.59 -4.18
C GLY A 76 0.90 -8.76 -2.94
N LEU A 77 0.26 -7.61 -3.14
CA LEU A 77 -0.20 -6.73 -2.08
C LEU A 77 -1.70 -6.93 -1.83
N GLY A 78 -2.08 -6.72 -0.57
CA GLY A 78 -3.48 -6.67 -0.15
C GLY A 78 -3.59 -5.61 0.93
N ALA A 79 -4.73 -4.94 0.97
CA ALA A 79 -4.98 -3.88 1.93
C ALA A 79 -6.38 -4.02 2.51
N VAL A 80 -6.53 -3.54 3.74
CA VAL A 80 -7.80 -3.41 4.43
C VAL A 80 -7.77 -2.05 5.10
N SER A 81 -8.78 -1.21 4.86
CA SER A 81 -9.02 -0.02 5.65
C SER A 81 -9.99 -0.34 6.78
N VAL A 82 -9.77 0.27 7.93
CA VAL A 82 -10.66 0.19 9.07
C VAL A 82 -10.99 1.61 9.48
N GLU A 83 -12.27 1.93 9.50
CA GLU A 83 -12.80 3.20 9.95
C GLU A 83 -13.55 2.96 11.26
N ARG A 84 -13.27 3.78 12.26
CA ARG A 84 -14.03 3.79 13.51
C ARG A 84 -14.82 5.08 13.59
N THR A 85 -16.10 4.98 13.90
CA THR A 85 -16.96 6.14 14.15
C THR A 85 -17.47 6.14 15.58
N GLY A 86 -17.62 7.32 16.17
CA GLY A 86 -18.14 7.47 17.54
C GLY A 86 -17.17 7.19 18.68
N THR A 87 -15.88 6.96 18.42
CA THR A 87 -14.86 6.69 19.46
C THR A 87 -13.84 7.80 19.63
N ARG A 88 -13.24 7.84 20.83
CA ARG A 88 -12.00 8.55 21.12
C ARG A 88 -10.85 7.55 21.07
N LEU A 89 -9.68 7.98 20.58
CA LEU A 89 -8.50 7.12 20.46
C LEU A 89 -8.11 6.56 21.85
N GLY A 90 -8.07 5.23 21.99
CA GLY A 90 -7.70 4.53 23.22
C GLY A 90 -8.82 4.25 24.22
N GLU A 91 -10.06 4.70 23.94
CA GLU A 91 -11.24 4.35 24.75
C GLU A 91 -12.10 3.32 24.03
N ASP A 92 -12.42 2.22 24.71
CA ASP A 92 -13.43 1.26 24.29
C ASP A 92 -14.80 1.81 24.66
N ILE A 93 -15.51 2.42 23.69
CA ILE A 93 -16.81 3.06 23.91
C ILE A 93 -17.91 2.13 23.39
N PRO A 94 -18.77 1.59 24.25
CA PRO A 94 -19.89 0.76 23.81
C PRO A 94 -20.77 1.49 22.78
N GLY A 95 -20.84 0.96 21.56
CA GLY A 95 -21.55 1.58 20.42
C GLY A 95 -20.61 2.11 19.32
N ASP A 96 -19.35 1.68 19.31
CA ASP A 96 -18.38 1.98 18.29
C ASP A 96 -18.58 1.15 17.01
N GLU A 97 -18.98 1.83 15.95
CA GLU A 97 -19.13 1.20 14.65
C GLU A 97 -17.75 1.17 13.96
N ALA A 98 -17.18 -0.02 13.86
CA ALA A 98 -15.99 -0.30 13.06
C ALA A 98 -16.42 -0.82 11.68
N ALA A 99 -16.18 -0.02 10.65
CA ALA A 99 -16.37 -0.44 9.26
C ALA A 99 -15.03 -0.88 8.66
N GLY A 100 -15.01 -2.05 8.02
CA GLY A 100 -13.84 -2.54 7.30
C GLY A 100 -14.10 -2.56 5.79
N SER A 101 -13.17 -2.02 5.00
CA SER A 101 -13.22 -2.13 3.54
C SER A 101 -11.97 -2.80 3.01
N ARG A 102 -12.14 -3.66 2.00
CA ARG A 102 -11.03 -4.37 1.36
C ARG A 102 -10.50 -3.55 0.19
N GLY A 103 -9.19 -3.44 0.08
CA GLY A 103 -8.53 -2.93 -1.12
C GLY A 103 -8.87 -3.77 -2.35
N ILE A 104 -9.25 -3.09 -3.43
CA ILE A 104 -9.59 -3.72 -4.71
C ILE A 104 -8.34 -3.72 -5.58
N PRO A 105 -7.77 -4.88 -5.94
CA PRO A 105 -6.59 -4.92 -6.79
C PRO A 105 -6.97 -4.51 -8.22
N PHE A 106 -6.16 -3.65 -8.83
CA PHE A 106 -6.27 -3.36 -10.25
C PHE A 106 -5.53 -4.46 -11.03
N ALA A 107 -6.25 -5.23 -11.84
CA ALA A 107 -5.63 -6.14 -12.78
C ALA A 107 -5.03 -5.33 -13.94
N ASN A 108 -3.77 -5.60 -14.28
CA ASN A 108 -3.12 -5.00 -15.43
C ASN A 108 -3.66 -5.65 -16.71
N ASP A 109 -4.79 -5.16 -17.21
CA ASP A 109 -5.35 -5.55 -18.51
C ASP A 109 -4.58 -4.89 -19.68
N ASN A 110 -3.33 -4.46 -19.46
CA ASN A 110 -2.52 -3.60 -20.34
C ASN A 110 -3.15 -2.24 -20.71
N LYS A 111 -4.29 -1.88 -20.10
CA LYS A 111 -4.98 -0.59 -20.29
C LYS A 111 -4.68 0.44 -19.21
N ILE A 112 -3.97 0.02 -18.16
CA ILE A 112 -3.61 0.83 -17.01
C ILE A 112 -2.09 1.02 -17.06
N THR A 113 -1.60 1.75 -18.07
CA THR A 113 -0.22 2.30 -18.08
C THR A 113 -0.20 3.51 -17.17
N LEU A 114 -0.41 3.25 -15.89
CA LEU A 114 -0.91 4.25 -14.98
C LEU A 114 0.23 4.84 -14.18
N CYS A 115 1.00 5.72 -14.81
CA CYS A 115 1.51 6.87 -14.08
C CYS A 115 0.32 7.81 -13.82
N LEU A 116 -0.57 7.51 -12.85
CA LEU A 116 -1.66 8.43 -12.40
C LEU A 116 -1.15 9.85 -12.11
N LEU A 117 0.16 9.96 -11.89
CA LEU A 117 0.82 11.03 -11.19
C LEU A 117 1.82 11.80 -12.05
N GLY A 118 2.10 11.34 -13.28
CA GLY A 118 3.22 11.85 -14.07
C GLY A 118 4.61 11.63 -13.44
N PHE A 119 4.69 11.06 -12.24
CA PHE A 119 5.92 10.84 -11.47
C PHE A 119 5.90 9.46 -10.78
N LYS A 120 7.00 8.72 -10.90
CA LYS A 120 7.28 7.53 -10.08
C LYS A 120 7.95 8.01 -8.79
N PRO A 121 7.41 7.73 -7.60
CA PRO A 121 8.03 8.13 -6.35
C PRO A 121 9.41 7.49 -6.23
N SER A 122 10.39 8.30 -5.87
CA SER A 122 11.72 7.83 -5.52
C SER A 122 11.70 7.41 -4.05
N CYS A 123 11.32 6.16 -3.78
CA CYS A 123 11.34 5.66 -2.41
C CYS A 123 12.79 5.48 -1.93
N PRO A 124 13.12 5.85 -0.68
CA PRO A 124 14.47 5.70 -0.14
C PRO A 124 14.96 4.25 -0.20
N GLY A 125 16.24 4.06 -0.54
CA GLY A 125 16.86 2.73 -0.57
C GLY A 125 16.52 1.88 -1.80
N GLN A 126 15.74 2.40 -2.75
CA GLN A 126 15.52 1.74 -4.03
C GLN A 126 16.69 1.97 -5.00
N PRO A 127 16.97 1.00 -5.89
CA PRO A 127 17.90 1.24 -6.99
C PRO A 127 17.36 2.38 -7.88
N SER A 128 18.15 3.44 -8.04
CA SER A 128 17.86 4.49 -9.02
C SER A 128 18.09 3.91 -10.41
N PHE A 129 17.01 3.71 -11.15
CA PHE A 129 17.12 3.42 -12.58
C PHE A 129 17.60 4.72 -13.27
N PRO A 130 18.65 4.65 -14.11
CA PRO A 130 19.09 5.80 -14.91
C PRO A 130 18.05 6.23 -15.93
#